data_AF-A0A2H0PBW6-F1
#
_entry.id   AF-A0A2H0PBW6-F1
#
_cell.length_a   1.000
_cell.length_b   1.000
_cell.length_c   1.000
_cell.angle_alpha   90.00
_cell.angle_beta   90.00
_cell.angle_gamma   90.00
#
_symmetry.space_group_name_H-M   'P 1'
#
loop_
_entity.id
_entity.type
_entity.pdbx_description
1 polymer ?
#
loop_
_entity_poly.entity_id
_entity_poly.type
_entity_poly.pdbx_seq_one_letter_code
_entity_poly.pdbx_strand_id
1 'polypeptide(L)'
;MDLPELSIKQPVFVTSLVILMLTSGGLLMTRMGVDLYPDVTFPVVSATVVYPGAGPDEVETQILKPIEDEVATIAGLKKLRSTAKEGVGIIIAEFTLETDAKHAEQQVRDRVALAKRKLPDDAKEPVIRRFDPSDMPQLAIAVSADLSPGDLFDLADDVIRPALQQVAQVGLVEVVGGRKREIRVALDRAQLSRRELSAGAVSDALRIAGVNVPAGRVTRGEGDRLFRTVGEFSSPEEIGKVVVAFRGNETPIRVRDLGTVEEGLVDEKTRAFWNGQPAVYLQVYRQSGSNTLAVVGDVRKRLTRLQEDIARYPGAPKLEVVMDHSREIRDNVNDVKETIFLGIILTFVVVFLFLGSVRSTLITGLAIPTSLLGAFILMYAFDFTIN
;
A
#
# COMPACT_ATOMS: atom_id res chain seq x y z
N MET A 1 -49.75 -10.78 -29.03
CA MET A 1 -50.03 -10.84 -27.59
C MET A 1 -49.31 -9.68 -26.97
N ASP A 2 -50.04 -8.73 -26.41
CA ASP A 2 -49.45 -7.55 -25.79
C ASP A 2 -49.00 -7.89 -24.36
N LEU A 3 -47.91 -7.25 -23.89
CA LEU A 3 -47.34 -7.52 -22.56
C LEU A 3 -48.39 -7.39 -21.43
N PRO A 4 -49.26 -6.35 -21.40
CA PRO A 4 -50.30 -6.25 -20.38
C PRO A 4 -51.32 -7.39 -20.42
N GLU A 5 -51.67 -7.87 -21.61
CA GLU A 5 -52.67 -8.92 -21.78
C GLU A 5 -52.16 -10.28 -21.27
N LEU A 6 -50.87 -10.58 -21.48
CA LEU A 6 -50.20 -11.75 -20.93
C LEU A 6 -50.13 -11.68 -19.39
N SER A 7 -49.75 -10.53 -18.84
CA SER A 7 -49.65 -10.32 -17.39
C SER A 7 -50.98 -10.50 -16.66
N ILE A 8 -52.09 -10.06 -17.26
CA ILE A 8 -53.43 -10.22 -16.68
C ILE A 8 -53.92 -11.68 -16.79
N LYS A 9 -53.67 -12.35 -17.93
CA LYS A 9 -54.12 -13.73 -18.15
C LYS A 9 -53.33 -14.77 -17.34
N GLN A 10 -52.10 -14.48 -16.93
CA GLN A 10 -51.24 -15.39 -16.18
C GLN A 10 -50.73 -14.80 -14.84
N PRO A 11 -51.61 -14.60 -13.85
CA PRO A 11 -51.24 -13.95 -12.58
C PRO A 11 -50.23 -14.75 -11.74
N VAL A 12 -50.28 -16.09 -11.80
CA VAL A 12 -49.33 -16.97 -11.09
C VAL A 12 -47.91 -16.82 -11.65
N PHE A 13 -47.78 -16.69 -12.98
CA PHE A 13 -46.49 -16.48 -13.65
C PHE A 13 -45.86 -15.16 -13.23
N VAL A 14 -46.63 -14.06 -13.27
CA VAL A 14 -46.15 -12.72 -12.87
C VAL A 14 -45.74 -12.70 -11.39
N THR A 15 -46.55 -13.27 -10.51
CA THR A 15 -46.25 -13.34 -9.08
C THR A 15 -44.97 -14.14 -8.81
N SER A 16 -44.76 -15.25 -9.53
CA SER A 16 -43.54 -16.06 -9.42
C SER A 16 -42.30 -15.28 -9.88
N LEU A 17 -42.42 -14.50 -10.97
CA LEU A 17 -41.33 -13.63 -11.45
C LEU A 17 -40.97 -12.56 -10.41
N VAL A 18 -41.97 -11.93 -9.79
CA VAL A 18 -41.76 -10.93 -8.73
C VAL A 18 -41.07 -11.54 -7.51
N ILE A 19 -41.52 -12.72 -7.06
CA ILE A 19 -40.87 -13.43 -5.94
C ILE A 19 -39.43 -13.80 -6.30
N LEU A 20 -39.18 -14.27 -7.51
CA LEU A 20 -37.84 -14.56 -8.01
C LEU A 20 -36.96 -13.32 -7.98
N MET A 21 -37.48 -12.18 -8.42
CA MET A 21 -36.76 -10.90 -8.45
C MET A 21 -36.46 -10.38 -7.04
N LEU A 22 -37.41 -10.49 -6.10
CA LEU A 22 -37.19 -10.12 -4.69
C LEU A 22 -36.13 -11.02 -4.02
N THR A 23 -36.22 -12.33 -4.23
CA THR A 23 -35.30 -13.30 -3.60
C THR A 23 -33.90 -13.22 -4.19
N SER A 24 -33.78 -13.16 -5.52
CA SER A 24 -32.48 -13.02 -6.20
C SER A 24 -31.85 -11.65 -5.94
N GLY A 25 -32.59 -10.55 -6.09
CA GLY A 25 -32.09 -9.21 -5.80
C GLY A 25 -31.66 -9.05 -4.34
N GLY A 26 -32.44 -9.59 -3.40
CA GLY A 26 -32.07 -9.59 -1.98
C GLY A 26 -30.80 -10.38 -1.69
N LEU A 27 -30.63 -11.55 -2.31
CA LEU A 27 -29.39 -12.34 -2.18
C LEU A 27 -28.18 -11.64 -2.81
N LEU A 28 -28.34 -11.12 -4.03
CA LEU A 28 -27.25 -10.46 -4.76
C LEU A 28 -26.80 -9.16 -4.09
N MET A 29 -27.74 -8.41 -3.52
CA MET A 29 -27.43 -7.23 -2.71
C MET A 29 -26.44 -7.54 -1.58
N THR A 30 -26.58 -8.69 -0.92
CA THR A 30 -25.67 -9.09 0.18
C THR A 30 -24.28 -9.53 -0.31
N ARG A 31 -24.12 -9.82 -1.60
CA ARG A 31 -22.85 -10.27 -2.21
C ARG A 31 -22.06 -9.16 -2.88
N MET A 32 -22.67 -8.02 -3.16
CA MET A 32 -21.97 -6.90 -3.80
C MET A 32 -20.97 -6.24 -2.86
N GLY A 33 -19.86 -5.78 -3.45
CA GLY A 33 -18.90 -4.93 -2.76
C GLY A 33 -19.52 -3.59 -2.34
N VAL A 34 -19.02 -3.02 -1.25
CA VAL A 34 -19.45 -1.71 -0.76
C VAL A 34 -18.22 -0.85 -0.56
N ASP A 35 -18.13 0.25 -1.28
CA ASP A 35 -16.98 1.15 -1.30
C ASP A 35 -17.42 2.61 -1.44
N LEU A 36 -16.57 3.56 -1.08
CA LEU A 36 -16.90 5.00 -1.17
C LEU A 36 -16.95 5.49 -2.63
N TYR A 37 -16.08 4.93 -3.46
CA TYR A 37 -15.93 5.31 -4.86
C TYR A 37 -16.17 4.08 -5.73
N PRO A 38 -16.69 4.27 -6.96
CA PRO A 38 -16.66 3.21 -7.95
C PRO A 38 -15.21 2.81 -8.25
N ASP A 39 -14.99 1.59 -8.72
CA ASP A 39 -13.68 1.13 -9.18
C ASP A 39 -13.32 1.78 -10.53
N VAL A 40 -13.01 3.07 -10.48
CA VAL A 40 -12.52 3.85 -11.61
C VAL A 40 -11.03 4.04 -11.47
N THR A 41 -10.29 3.56 -12.48
CA THR A 41 -8.86 3.83 -12.60
C THR A 41 -8.67 5.20 -13.23
N PHE A 42 -8.33 6.20 -12.42
CA PHE A 42 -7.94 7.50 -12.95
C PHE A 42 -6.62 7.33 -13.71
N PRO A 43 -6.53 7.69 -15.01
CA PRO A 43 -5.33 7.50 -15.80
C PRO A 43 -4.35 8.63 -15.47
N VAL A 44 -3.80 8.57 -14.25
CA VAL A 44 -2.77 9.47 -13.74
C VAL A 44 -1.50 8.66 -13.56
N VAL A 45 -0.41 9.12 -14.15
CA VAL A 45 0.89 8.45 -14.08
C VAL A 45 1.91 9.41 -13.51
N SER A 46 2.65 8.95 -12.52
CA SER A 46 3.77 9.66 -11.93
C SER A 46 5.09 9.07 -12.41
N ALA A 47 6.07 9.94 -12.69
CA ALA A 47 7.45 9.57 -12.94
C ALA A 47 8.32 10.30 -11.91
N THR A 48 9.05 9.53 -11.10
CA THR A 48 9.95 10.07 -10.07
C THR A 48 11.39 9.76 -10.44
N VAL A 49 12.26 10.77 -10.41
CA VAL A 49 13.68 10.63 -10.72
C VAL A 49 14.49 11.20 -9.57
N VAL A 50 15.42 10.40 -9.04
CA VAL A 50 16.31 10.83 -7.95
C VAL A 50 17.63 11.28 -8.56
N TYR A 51 18.04 12.50 -8.26
CA TYR A 51 19.32 13.08 -8.69
C TYR A 51 20.08 13.64 -7.48
N PRO A 52 20.76 12.78 -6.69
CA PRO A 52 21.30 13.15 -5.38
C PRO A 52 22.29 14.31 -5.45
N GLY A 53 22.16 15.27 -4.54
CA GLY A 53 23.09 16.41 -4.43
C GLY A 53 22.82 17.57 -5.39
N ALA A 54 21.83 17.45 -6.29
CA ALA A 54 21.42 18.52 -7.19
C ALA A 54 20.42 19.48 -6.54
N GLY A 55 20.59 20.78 -6.83
CA GLY A 55 19.65 21.82 -6.41
C GLY A 55 18.32 21.76 -7.19
N PRO A 56 17.22 22.37 -6.69
CA PRO A 56 15.93 22.37 -7.38
C PRO A 56 16.00 22.89 -8.83
N ASP A 57 16.80 23.94 -9.07
CA ASP A 57 16.95 24.53 -10.42
C ASP A 57 17.66 23.58 -11.40
N GLU A 58 18.65 22.81 -10.93
CA GLU A 58 19.34 21.80 -11.72
C GLU A 58 18.41 20.61 -12.01
N VAL A 59 17.63 20.17 -11.02
CA VAL A 59 16.61 19.13 -11.21
C VAL A 59 15.57 19.57 -12.22
N GLU A 60 15.10 20.82 -12.16
CA GLU A 60 14.14 21.34 -13.16
C GLU A 60 14.74 21.28 -14.57
N THR A 61 15.94 21.83 -14.74
CA THR A 61 16.52 22.03 -16.07
C THR A 61 17.12 20.77 -16.70
N GLN A 62 17.76 19.92 -15.90
CA GLN A 62 18.49 18.74 -16.40
C GLN A 62 17.67 17.46 -16.33
N ILE A 63 16.64 17.40 -15.47
CA ILE A 63 15.81 16.20 -15.28
C ILE A 63 14.38 16.42 -15.77
N LEU A 64 13.68 17.41 -15.22
CA LEU A 64 12.24 17.57 -15.47
C LEU A 64 11.95 18.03 -16.89
N LYS A 65 12.59 19.10 -17.39
CA LYS A 65 12.34 19.63 -18.76
C LYS A 65 12.55 18.58 -19.86
N PRO A 66 13.66 17.82 -19.91
CA PRO A 66 13.84 16.79 -20.93
C PRO A 66 12.77 15.70 -20.90
N ILE A 67 12.26 15.34 -19.71
CA ILE A 67 11.20 14.34 -19.58
C ILE A 67 9.84 14.93 -19.95
N GLU A 68 9.55 16.15 -19.51
CA GLU A 68 8.33 16.88 -19.86
C GLU A 68 8.17 17.02 -21.36
N ASP A 69 9.23 17.43 -22.07
CA ASP A 69 9.21 17.59 -23.52
C ASP A 69 8.82 16.30 -24.25
N GLU A 70 9.30 15.15 -23.78
CA GLU A 70 8.95 13.85 -24.36
C GLU A 70 7.53 13.40 -23.96
N VAL A 71 7.15 13.56 -22.69
CA VAL A 71 5.84 13.13 -22.16
C VAL A 71 4.70 13.99 -22.67
N ALA A 72 4.94 15.28 -22.93
CA ALA A 72 3.96 16.20 -23.49
C ALA A 72 3.47 15.80 -24.90
N THR A 73 4.21 14.93 -25.60
CA THR A 73 3.84 14.44 -26.94
C THR A 73 2.82 13.30 -26.92
N ILE A 74 2.47 12.76 -25.75
CA ILE A 74 1.56 11.61 -25.64
C ILE A 74 0.11 12.07 -25.87
N ALA A 75 -0.60 11.37 -26.75
CA ALA A 75 -2.02 11.62 -27.01
C ALA A 75 -2.89 11.34 -25.77
N GLY A 76 -3.95 12.12 -25.59
CA GLY A 76 -4.86 11.99 -24.44
C GLY A 76 -4.35 12.63 -23.15
N LEU A 77 -3.15 13.25 -23.15
CA LEU A 77 -2.64 14.01 -22.02
C LEU A 77 -3.50 15.26 -21.80
N LYS A 78 -4.13 15.35 -20.63
CA LYS A 78 -4.99 16.46 -20.23
C LYS A 78 -4.20 17.51 -19.46
N LYS A 79 -3.31 17.07 -18.56
CA LYS A 79 -2.51 17.96 -17.72
C LYS A 79 -1.18 17.32 -17.37
N LEU A 80 -0.12 18.12 -17.44
CA LEU A 80 1.21 17.75 -16.97
C LEU A 80 1.60 18.70 -15.84
N ARG A 81 2.09 18.16 -14.74
CA ARG A 81 2.61 18.93 -13.61
C ARG A 81 3.93 18.36 -13.18
N SER A 82 4.88 19.22 -12.88
CA SER A 82 6.18 18.80 -12.38
C SER A 82 6.55 19.57 -11.13
N THR A 83 7.32 18.94 -10.27
CA THR A 83 7.79 19.51 -9.01
C THR A 83 9.25 19.15 -8.85
N ALA A 84 10.10 20.18 -8.82
CA ALA A 84 11.51 20.04 -8.48
C ALA A 84 11.69 20.23 -6.98
N LYS A 85 12.42 19.31 -6.35
CA LYS A 85 12.92 19.45 -4.98
C LYS A 85 14.40 19.10 -5.00
N GLU A 86 15.10 19.49 -3.94
CA GLU A 86 16.49 19.10 -3.75
C GLU A 86 16.62 17.57 -3.86
N GLY A 87 17.48 17.11 -4.76
CA GLY A 87 17.76 15.70 -4.97
C GLY A 87 16.68 14.88 -5.69
N VAL A 88 15.50 15.44 -6.01
CA VAL A 88 14.38 14.66 -6.59
C VAL A 88 13.45 15.49 -7.47
N GLY A 89 13.15 14.94 -8.65
CA GLY A 89 12.16 15.45 -9.59
C GLY A 89 10.93 14.54 -9.65
N ILE A 90 9.74 15.13 -9.60
CA ILE A 90 8.46 14.41 -9.70
C ILE A 90 7.64 15.00 -10.84
N ILE A 91 7.18 14.15 -11.75
CA ILE A 91 6.28 14.51 -12.86
C ILE A 91 4.97 13.75 -12.68
N ILE A 92 3.85 14.42 -12.88
CA ILE A 92 2.49 13.87 -12.80
C ILE A 92 1.78 14.19 -14.13
N ALA A 93 1.50 13.15 -14.89
CA ALA A 93 0.76 13.18 -16.15
C ALA A 93 -0.68 12.69 -15.90
N GLU A 94 -1.66 13.58 -16.06
CA GLU A 94 -3.09 13.28 -16.01
C GLU A 94 -3.62 13.15 -17.44
N PHE A 95 -4.22 12.01 -17.75
CA PHE A 95 -4.84 11.72 -19.04
C PHE A 95 -6.37 11.87 -18.97
N THR A 96 -7.03 11.88 -20.13
CA THR A 96 -8.49 11.79 -20.24
C THR A 96 -9.02 10.44 -19.76
N LEU A 97 -10.21 10.40 -19.15
CA LEU A 97 -10.83 9.17 -18.61
C LEU A 97 -11.06 8.06 -19.66
N GLU A 98 -11.08 8.42 -20.95
CA GLU A 98 -11.21 7.50 -22.08
C GLU A 98 -9.92 6.71 -22.32
N THR A 99 -8.79 7.15 -21.78
CA THR A 99 -7.49 6.50 -21.92
C THR A 99 -7.33 5.40 -20.88
N ASP A 100 -7.02 4.19 -21.33
CA ASP A 100 -6.70 3.08 -20.43
C ASP A 100 -5.45 3.41 -19.60
N ALA A 101 -5.55 3.26 -18.28
CA ALA A 101 -4.48 3.63 -17.34
C ALA A 101 -3.20 2.81 -17.55
N LYS A 102 -3.29 1.54 -17.96
CA LYS A 102 -2.12 0.70 -18.25
C LYS A 102 -1.45 1.15 -19.55
N HIS A 103 -2.24 1.50 -20.55
CA HIS A 103 -1.72 2.07 -21.79
C HIS A 103 -1.01 3.41 -21.54
N ALA A 104 -1.62 4.30 -20.75
CA ALA A 104 -1.00 5.56 -20.35
C ALA A 104 0.33 5.35 -19.61
N GLU A 105 0.37 4.40 -18.65
CA GLU A 105 1.59 4.04 -17.93
C GLU A 105 2.71 3.58 -18.88
N GLN A 106 2.38 2.71 -19.84
CA GLN A 106 3.33 2.22 -20.83
C GLN A 106 3.84 3.34 -21.73
N GLN A 107 2.95 4.21 -22.23
CA GLN A 107 3.34 5.36 -23.05
C GLN A 107 4.29 6.30 -22.30
N VAL A 108 4.00 6.62 -21.04
CA VAL A 108 4.88 7.46 -20.20
C VAL A 108 6.23 6.77 -20.00
N ARG A 109 6.24 5.47 -19.69
CA ARG A 109 7.48 4.69 -19.54
C ARG A 109 8.35 4.74 -20.80
N ASP A 110 7.74 4.58 -21.97
CA ASP A 110 8.45 4.61 -23.25
C ASP A 110 9.04 6.01 -23.53
N ARG A 111 8.29 7.09 -23.26
CA ARG A 111 8.77 8.48 -23.43
C ARG A 111 9.86 8.85 -22.44
N VAL A 112 9.72 8.45 -21.17
CA VAL A 112 10.75 8.65 -20.15
C VAL A 112 12.03 7.90 -20.53
N ALA A 113 11.92 6.70 -21.10
CA ALA A 113 13.08 5.94 -21.57
C ALA A 113 13.82 6.62 -22.74
N LEU A 114 13.10 7.35 -23.60
CA LEU A 114 13.72 8.18 -24.65
C LEU A 114 14.43 9.40 -24.04
N ALA A 115 13.77 10.08 -23.09
CA ALA A 115 14.34 11.22 -22.35
C ALA A 115 15.61 10.83 -21.57
N LYS A 116 15.70 9.57 -21.12
CA LYS A 116 16.83 9.05 -20.34
C LYS A 116 18.19 9.32 -20.99
N ARG A 117 18.28 9.31 -22.32
CA ARG A 117 19.53 9.60 -23.06
C ARG A 117 20.02 11.04 -22.91
N LYS A 118 19.14 11.94 -22.45
CA LYS A 118 19.41 13.36 -22.22
C LYS A 118 19.66 13.66 -20.74
N LEU A 119 19.48 12.68 -19.85
CA LEU A 119 19.69 12.84 -18.40
C LEU A 119 21.19 12.71 -18.06
N PRO A 120 21.66 13.37 -16.99
CA PRO A 120 23.00 13.15 -16.44
C PRO A 120 23.23 11.69 -16.00
N ASP A 121 24.46 11.20 -16.14
CA ASP A 121 24.85 9.82 -15.75
C ASP A 121 24.64 9.52 -14.26
N ASP A 122 24.70 10.56 -13.42
CA ASP A 122 24.52 10.47 -11.97
C ASP A 122 23.04 10.34 -11.54
N ALA A 123 22.09 10.58 -12.46
CA ALA A 123 20.66 10.43 -12.20
C ALA A 123 20.29 8.95 -12.06
N LYS A 124 19.48 8.62 -11.05
CA LYS A 124 18.98 7.26 -10.86
C LYS A 124 17.89 6.92 -11.87
N GLU A 125 17.65 5.63 -12.04
CA GLU A 125 16.60 5.14 -12.93
C GLU A 125 15.25 5.76 -12.55
N PRO A 126 14.52 6.35 -13.53
CA PRO A 126 13.17 6.83 -13.29
C PRO A 126 12.24 5.72 -12.81
N VAL A 127 11.45 6.00 -11.78
CA VAL A 127 10.41 5.10 -11.28
C VAL A 127 9.07 5.61 -11.76
N ILE A 128 8.41 4.82 -12.62
CA ILE A 128 7.09 5.12 -13.17
C ILE A 128 6.04 4.36 -12.36
N ARG A 129 5.04 5.07 -11.85
CA ARG A 129 3.92 4.51 -11.11
C ARG A 129 2.61 5.14 -11.57
N ARG A 130 1.60 4.33 -11.88
CA ARG A 130 0.23 4.82 -12.02
C ARG A 130 -0.37 5.12 -10.65
N PHE A 131 -1.28 6.07 -10.60
CA PHE A 131 -2.13 6.29 -9.44
C PHE A 131 -3.18 5.18 -9.38
N ASP A 132 -3.32 4.55 -8.23
CA ASP A 132 -4.39 3.61 -7.91
C ASP A 132 -5.02 4.07 -6.60
N PRO A 133 -6.35 4.24 -6.50
CA PRO A 133 -6.99 4.55 -5.21
C PRO A 133 -6.67 3.52 -4.11
N SER A 134 -6.29 2.29 -4.49
CA SER A 134 -5.83 1.23 -3.58
C SER A 134 -4.46 1.52 -2.97
N ASP A 135 -3.67 2.42 -3.57
CA ASP A 135 -2.40 2.94 -3.03
C ASP A 135 -2.64 3.98 -1.91
N MET A 136 -3.88 4.22 -1.49
CA MET A 136 -4.19 5.00 -0.28
C MET A 136 -4.37 4.07 0.92
N PRO A 137 -3.78 4.39 2.08
CA PRO A 137 -3.92 3.56 3.27
C PRO A 137 -5.37 3.61 3.76
N GLN A 138 -5.99 2.46 3.96
CA GLN A 138 -7.38 2.34 4.42
C GLN A 138 -7.49 2.41 5.94
N LEU A 139 -6.43 1.97 6.62
CA LEU A 139 -6.25 2.07 8.07
C LEU A 139 -4.86 2.58 8.38
N ALA A 140 -4.75 3.40 9.42
CA ALA A 140 -3.48 3.66 10.09
C ALA A 140 -3.60 3.26 11.56
N ILE A 141 -2.62 2.49 12.03
CA ILE A 141 -2.56 1.98 13.40
C ILE A 141 -1.32 2.59 14.06
N ALA A 142 -1.50 3.28 15.18
CA ALA A 142 -0.40 3.68 16.05
C ALA A 142 0.00 2.50 16.93
N VAL A 143 1.29 2.21 16.95
CA VAL A 143 1.93 1.30 17.89
C VAL A 143 2.72 2.15 18.88
N SER A 144 2.32 2.12 20.15
CA SER A 144 3.02 2.78 21.24
C SER A 144 3.41 1.76 22.30
N ALA A 145 4.60 1.88 22.87
CA ALA A 145 5.09 1.03 23.95
C ALA A 145 6.16 1.79 24.74
N ASP A 146 6.34 1.43 26.00
CA ASP A 146 7.47 1.87 26.82
C ASP A 146 8.73 1.05 26.48
N LEU A 147 9.22 1.27 25.26
CA LEU A 147 10.37 0.57 24.67
C LEU A 147 11.35 1.58 24.07
N SER A 148 12.59 1.14 23.84
CA SER A 148 13.53 1.92 23.05
C SER A 148 13.02 2.11 21.62
N PRO A 149 13.37 3.20 20.91
CA PRO A 149 12.91 3.43 19.55
C PRO A 149 13.23 2.31 18.56
N GLY A 150 14.35 1.59 18.79
CA GLY A 150 14.74 0.41 18.00
C GLY A 150 13.84 -0.79 18.29
N ASP A 151 13.65 -1.14 19.57
CA ASP A 151 12.78 -2.26 19.97
C ASP A 151 11.33 -2.03 19.54
N LEU A 152 10.84 -0.79 19.62
CA LEU A 152 9.49 -0.44 19.15
C LEU A 152 9.37 -0.60 17.63
N PHE A 153 10.40 -0.21 16.88
CA PHE A 153 10.44 -0.41 15.43
C PHE A 153 10.48 -1.89 15.09
N ASP A 154 11.33 -2.68 15.74
CA ASP A 154 11.45 -4.13 15.51
C ASP A 154 10.13 -4.85 15.86
N LEU A 155 9.47 -4.47 16.95
CA LEU A 155 8.12 -4.99 17.29
C LEU A 155 7.10 -4.68 16.19
N ALA A 156 7.11 -3.45 15.67
CA ALA A 156 6.22 -3.04 14.59
C ALA A 156 6.55 -3.75 13.26
N ASP A 157 7.83 -3.85 12.91
CA ASP A 157 8.36 -4.38 11.65
C ASP A 157 8.27 -5.91 11.57
N ASP A 158 8.74 -6.61 12.59
CA ASP A 158 8.98 -8.05 12.53
C ASP A 158 7.83 -8.88 13.09
N VAL A 159 6.99 -8.28 13.95
CA VAL A 159 5.89 -8.99 14.61
C VAL A 159 4.54 -8.52 14.10
N ILE A 160 4.25 -7.22 14.19
CA ILE A 160 2.90 -6.71 13.91
C ILE A 160 2.66 -6.60 12.39
N ARG A 161 3.59 -6.00 11.64
CA ARG A 161 3.48 -5.83 10.18
C ARG A 161 3.22 -7.17 9.46
N PRO A 162 3.98 -8.27 9.68
CA PRO A 162 3.75 -9.53 8.97
C PRO A 162 2.42 -10.17 9.36
N ALA A 163 2.02 -10.02 10.64
CA ALA A 163 0.76 -10.57 11.11
C ALA A 163 -0.47 -9.86 10.51
N LEU A 164 -0.35 -8.57 10.16
CA LEU A 164 -1.37 -7.81 9.44
C LEU A 164 -1.35 -8.10 7.92
N GLN A 165 -0.16 -8.30 7.33
CA GLN A 165 -0.03 -8.69 5.91
C GLN A 165 -0.64 -10.05 5.60
N GLN A 166 -0.76 -10.95 6.60
CA GLN A 166 -1.42 -12.25 6.45
C GLN A 166 -2.96 -12.15 6.36
N VAL A 167 -3.56 -10.99 6.61
CA VAL A 167 -5.00 -10.81 6.48
C VAL A 167 -5.39 -10.82 5.00
N ALA A 168 -6.47 -11.54 4.66
CA ALA A 168 -6.94 -11.66 3.29
C ALA A 168 -7.18 -10.28 2.66
N GLN A 169 -6.78 -10.13 1.39
CA GLN A 169 -6.92 -8.89 0.60
C GLN A 169 -6.17 -7.66 1.13
N VAL A 170 -5.29 -7.81 2.12
CA VAL A 170 -4.27 -6.79 2.45
C VAL A 170 -3.16 -6.85 1.40
N GLY A 171 -2.83 -5.70 0.81
CA GLY A 171 -1.82 -5.59 -0.24
C GLY A 171 -0.44 -5.24 0.29
N LEU A 172 -0.38 -4.26 1.19
CA LEU A 172 0.86 -3.77 1.78
C LEU A 172 0.58 -3.27 3.20
N VAL A 173 1.57 -3.43 4.08
CA VAL A 173 1.61 -2.74 5.36
C VAL A 173 2.93 -1.99 5.43
N GLU A 174 2.84 -0.66 5.38
CA GLU A 174 3.99 0.22 5.44
C GLU A 174 4.21 0.71 6.86
N VAL A 175 5.47 0.85 7.26
CA VAL A 175 5.84 1.32 8.59
C VAL A 175 6.42 2.70 8.47
N VAL A 176 5.78 3.64 9.16
CA VAL A 176 6.07 5.06 9.11
C VAL A 176 6.48 5.54 10.49
N GLY A 177 7.64 6.19 10.55
CA GLY A 177 8.27 6.59 11.81
C GLY A 177 9.07 5.45 12.44
N GLY A 178 9.47 5.66 13.71
CA GLY A 178 10.42 4.80 14.41
C GLY A 178 11.85 4.93 13.86
N ARG A 179 12.77 4.20 14.48
CA ARG A 179 14.18 4.19 14.09
C ARG A 179 14.67 2.76 14.01
N LYS A 180 14.97 2.31 12.79
CA LYS A 180 15.55 0.99 12.57
C LYS A 180 16.94 0.90 13.20
N ARG A 181 17.28 -0.25 13.77
CA ARG A 181 18.63 -0.56 14.23
C ARG A 181 19.61 -0.59 13.05
N GLU A 182 20.78 -0.01 13.25
CA GLU A 182 21.89 -0.06 12.29
C GLU A 182 23.19 -0.38 13.01
N ILE A 183 24.11 -1.06 12.33
CA ILE A 183 25.49 -1.16 12.82
C ILE A 183 26.30 -0.06 12.14
N ARG A 184 26.83 0.86 12.94
CA ARG A 184 27.61 2.00 12.47
C ARG A 184 29.10 1.69 12.57
N VAL A 185 29.78 1.75 11.43
CA VAL A 185 31.24 1.64 11.34
C VAL A 185 31.82 3.05 11.21
N ALA A 186 32.20 3.66 12.33
CA ALA A 186 32.76 5.00 12.38
C ALA A 186 34.28 4.95 12.20
N LEU A 187 34.75 5.29 11.00
CA LEU A 187 36.18 5.23 10.65
C LEU A 187 36.94 6.47 11.13
N ASP A 188 38.12 6.25 11.72
CA ASP A 188 39.04 7.31 12.11
C ASP A 188 39.96 7.68 10.94
N ARG A 189 39.81 8.92 10.46
CA ARG A 189 40.61 9.47 9.35
C ARG A 189 42.11 9.39 9.60
N ALA A 190 42.57 9.59 10.83
CA ALA A 190 43.99 9.51 11.18
C ALA A 190 44.50 8.07 11.12
N GLN A 191 43.71 7.09 11.55
CA GLN A 191 44.07 5.66 11.49
C GLN A 191 44.12 5.13 10.06
N LEU A 192 43.18 5.58 9.22
CA LEU A 192 43.17 5.30 7.78
C LEU A 192 44.41 5.88 7.08
N SER A 193 44.70 7.16 7.31
CA SER A 193 45.82 7.86 6.67
C SER A 193 47.18 7.25 7.05
N ARG A 194 47.38 6.90 8.33
CA ARG A 194 48.63 6.25 8.80
C ARG A 194 48.87 4.86 8.22
N ARG A 195 47.83 4.22 7.68
CA ARG A 195 47.90 2.87 7.10
C ARG A 195 47.69 2.89 5.59
N GLU A 196 47.60 4.07 4.98
CA GLU A 196 47.38 4.26 3.54
C GLU A 196 46.14 3.52 3.02
N LEU A 197 45.09 3.42 3.86
CA LEU A 197 43.82 2.78 3.53
C LEU A 197 42.74 3.82 3.27
N SER A 198 41.89 3.56 2.28
CA SER A 198 40.71 4.38 1.99
C SER A 198 39.47 3.83 2.69
N ALA A 199 38.47 4.68 2.91
CA ALA A 199 37.15 4.23 3.40
C ALA A 199 36.48 3.24 2.42
N GLY A 200 36.74 3.39 1.11
CA GLY A 200 36.30 2.45 0.08
C GLY A 200 36.87 1.05 0.28
N ALA A 201 38.16 0.93 0.61
CA ALA A 201 38.79 -0.37 0.90
C ALA A 201 38.13 -1.08 2.10
N VAL A 202 37.75 -0.33 3.13
CA VAL A 202 37.00 -0.88 4.27
C VAL A 202 35.60 -1.34 3.85
N SER A 203 34.89 -0.52 3.06
CA SER A 203 33.56 -0.85 2.54
C SER A 203 33.59 -2.13 1.68
N ASP A 204 34.57 -2.27 0.80
CA ASP A 204 34.72 -3.44 -0.06
C ASP A 204 35.10 -4.68 0.75
N ALA A 205 35.99 -4.56 1.74
CA ALA A 205 36.33 -5.68 2.63
C ALA A 205 35.11 -6.20 3.41
N LEU A 206 34.29 -5.29 3.94
CA LEU A 206 33.03 -5.64 4.61
C LEU A 206 32.04 -6.30 3.64
N ARG A 207 31.92 -5.77 2.41
CA ARG A 207 31.04 -6.34 1.37
C ARG A 207 31.44 -7.77 1.01
N ILE A 208 32.73 -8.05 0.91
CA ILE A 208 33.24 -9.40 0.58
C ILE A 208 33.05 -10.36 1.75
N ALA A 209 33.35 -9.93 2.97
CA ALA A 209 33.27 -10.77 4.15
C ALA A 209 31.82 -11.13 4.53
N GLY A 210 30.86 -10.24 4.24
CA GLY A 210 29.44 -10.38 4.59
C GLY A 210 28.60 -11.35 3.74
N VAL A 211 29.19 -12.08 2.78
CA VAL A 211 28.44 -12.86 1.79
C VAL A 211 28.53 -14.36 2.03
N ASN A 212 27.37 -15.02 2.03
CA ASN A 212 27.26 -16.48 2.02
C ASN A 212 27.49 -17.00 0.59
N VAL A 213 28.63 -17.65 0.34
CA VAL A 213 29.00 -18.21 -0.96
C VAL A 213 28.70 -19.71 -0.96
N PRO A 214 27.86 -20.23 -1.88
CA PRO A 214 27.65 -21.67 -2.02
C PRO A 214 28.94 -22.34 -2.52
N ALA A 215 29.48 -23.28 -1.76
CA ALA A 215 30.70 -24.01 -2.09
C ALA A 215 30.44 -25.26 -2.96
N GLY A 216 29.18 -25.57 -3.22
CA GLY A 216 28.75 -26.67 -4.09
C GLY A 216 28.10 -27.82 -3.33
N ARG A 217 27.83 -28.90 -4.06
CA ARG A 217 27.11 -30.08 -3.56
C ARG A 217 28.01 -31.30 -3.66
N VAL A 218 28.07 -32.10 -2.60
CA VAL A 218 28.74 -33.39 -2.60
C VAL A 218 27.69 -34.48 -2.40
N THR A 219 27.53 -35.33 -3.40
CA THR A 219 26.70 -36.53 -3.33
C THR A 219 27.55 -37.69 -2.81
N ARG A 220 27.12 -38.34 -1.72
CA ARG A 220 27.81 -39.53 -1.19
C ARG A 220 26.77 -40.57 -0.74
N GLY A 221 26.75 -41.73 -1.39
CA GLY A 221 25.74 -42.75 -1.16
C GLY A 221 24.36 -42.30 -1.65
N GLU A 222 23.32 -42.50 -0.84
CA GLU A 222 21.94 -42.05 -1.14
C GLU A 222 21.63 -40.61 -0.71
N GLY A 223 22.64 -39.83 -0.26
CA GLY A 223 22.43 -38.48 0.28
C GLY A 223 23.25 -37.40 -0.43
N ASP A 224 22.58 -36.27 -0.70
CA ASP A 224 23.20 -35.03 -1.15
C ASP A 224 23.49 -34.11 0.05
N ARG A 225 24.71 -33.58 0.15
CA ARG A 225 25.07 -32.54 1.13
C ARG A 225 25.52 -31.27 0.42
N LEU A 226 24.88 -30.15 0.75
CA LEU A 226 25.22 -28.83 0.27
C LEU A 226 26.22 -28.15 1.22
N PHE A 227 27.31 -27.62 0.68
CA PHE A 227 28.27 -26.82 1.42
C PHE A 227 28.12 -25.34 1.04
N ARG A 228 28.16 -24.45 2.03
CA ARG A 228 28.16 -23.00 1.85
C ARG A 228 29.03 -22.35 2.91
N THR A 229 29.62 -21.19 2.60
CA THR A 229 30.24 -20.35 3.62
C THR A 229 29.15 -19.64 4.43
N VAL A 230 29.47 -19.34 5.69
CA VAL A 230 28.66 -18.50 6.57
C VAL A 230 29.47 -17.21 6.75
N GLY A 231 29.14 -16.20 5.95
CA GLY A 231 29.76 -14.87 5.98
C GLY A 231 28.87 -13.80 6.63
N GLU A 232 27.60 -14.11 6.89
CA GLU A 232 26.68 -13.17 7.55
C GLU A 232 27.13 -12.85 8.98
N PHE A 233 27.20 -11.56 9.32
CA PHE A 233 27.62 -11.10 10.64
C PHE A 233 26.48 -11.22 11.64
N SER A 234 26.77 -11.82 12.79
CA SER A 234 25.81 -11.95 13.89
C SER A 234 26.01 -10.90 14.98
N SER A 235 27.16 -10.19 14.99
CA SER A 235 27.43 -9.17 16.00
C SER A 235 28.38 -8.06 15.52
N PRO A 236 28.35 -6.87 16.15
CA PRO A 236 29.29 -5.78 15.88
C PRO A 236 30.77 -6.20 16.03
N GLU A 237 31.06 -7.12 16.95
CA GLU A 237 32.41 -7.62 17.20
C GLU A 237 32.94 -8.45 16.05
N GLU A 238 32.08 -9.16 15.31
CA GLU A 238 32.48 -9.90 14.11
C GLU A 238 32.87 -8.96 12.98
N ILE A 239 32.08 -7.89 12.78
CA ILE A 239 32.40 -6.81 11.83
C ILE A 239 33.74 -6.17 12.19
N GLY A 240 33.98 -5.92 13.48
CA GLY A 240 35.26 -5.39 13.97
C GLY A 240 36.46 -6.30 13.71
N LYS A 241 36.26 -7.61 13.54
CA LYS A 241 37.33 -8.59 13.27
C LYS A 241 37.66 -8.74 11.78
N VAL A 242 36.83 -8.21 10.89
CA VAL A 242 37.04 -8.28 9.43
C VAL A 242 38.40 -7.70 9.08
N VAL A 243 39.17 -8.46 8.30
CA VAL A 243 40.49 -8.06 7.82
C VAL A 243 40.32 -7.21 6.57
N VAL A 244 40.89 -6.02 6.59
CA VAL A 244 40.86 -5.06 5.47
C VAL A 244 42.12 -5.18 4.62
N ALA A 245 43.28 -5.32 5.27
CA ALA A 245 44.58 -5.42 4.59
C ALA A 245 45.59 -6.15 5.48
N PHE A 246 46.78 -6.43 4.94
CA PHE A 246 47.92 -6.94 5.70
C PHE A 246 49.07 -5.94 5.65
N ARG A 247 49.69 -5.65 6.81
CA ARG A 247 50.95 -4.91 6.88
C ARG A 247 52.11 -5.88 6.67
N GLY A 248 52.89 -5.67 5.60
CA GLY A 248 54.07 -6.48 5.30
C GLY A 248 53.79 -7.98 5.14
N ASN A 249 52.58 -8.35 4.71
CA ASN A 249 52.07 -9.73 4.57
C ASN A 249 51.92 -10.58 5.85
N GLU A 250 52.21 -10.05 7.04
CA GLU A 250 52.20 -10.85 8.28
C GLU A 250 51.20 -10.36 9.33
N THR A 251 50.94 -9.04 9.40
CA THR A 251 50.03 -8.50 10.42
C THR A 251 48.70 -8.07 9.80
N PRO A 252 47.57 -8.71 10.14
CA PRO A 252 46.25 -8.31 9.63
C PRO A 252 45.83 -6.96 10.25
N ILE A 253 45.40 -6.04 9.39
CA ILE A 253 44.74 -4.79 9.76
C ILE A 253 43.24 -5.06 9.72
N ARG A 254 42.57 -4.92 10.86
CA ARG A 254 41.14 -5.17 11.01
C ARG A 254 40.33 -3.89 11.04
N VAL A 255 39.02 -3.98 10.82
CA VAL A 255 38.09 -2.84 10.91
C VAL A 255 38.21 -2.12 12.26
N ARG A 256 38.30 -2.86 13.36
CA ARG A 256 38.49 -2.28 14.71
C ARG A 256 39.80 -1.50 14.89
N ASP A 257 40.80 -1.74 14.04
CA ASP A 257 42.07 -1.01 14.10
C ASP A 257 42.00 0.33 13.33
N LEU A 258 40.91 0.52 12.58
CA LEU A 258 40.65 1.67 11.70
C LEU A 258 39.50 2.56 12.20
N GLY A 259 38.74 2.12 13.20
CA GLY A 259 37.57 2.84 13.70
C GLY A 259 36.81 2.05 14.76
N THR A 260 35.63 2.56 15.12
CA THR A 260 34.70 1.91 16.04
C THR A 260 33.56 1.25 15.30
N VAL A 261 33.08 0.12 15.81
CA VAL A 261 31.87 -0.55 15.33
C VAL A 261 30.90 -0.57 16.50
N GLU A 262 29.80 0.14 16.36
CA GLU A 262 28.80 0.27 17.41
C GLU A 262 27.41 -0.01 16.85
N GLU A 263 26.55 -0.58 17.69
CA GLU A 263 25.13 -0.66 17.40
C GLU A 263 24.50 0.71 17.65
N GLY A 264 23.77 1.19 16.65
CA GLY A 264 23.11 2.47 16.67
C GLY A 264 21.72 2.38 16.04
N LEU A 265 21.17 3.54 15.77
CA LEU A 265 19.86 3.71 15.15
C LEU A 265 20.04 4.60 13.93
N VAL A 266 19.33 4.28 12.85
CA VAL A 266 19.30 5.11 11.64
C VAL A 266 18.99 6.56 12.01
N ASP A 267 19.62 7.48 11.29
CA ASP A 267 19.41 8.92 11.46
C ASP A 267 17.92 9.25 11.38
N GLU A 268 17.48 10.05 12.34
CA GLU A 268 16.07 10.34 12.54
C GLU A 268 15.57 11.33 11.48
N LYS A 269 14.99 10.80 10.39
CA LYS A 269 14.37 11.61 9.34
C LYS A 269 12.93 12.00 9.65
N THR A 270 12.24 11.20 10.46
CA THR A 270 10.81 11.35 10.76
C THR A 270 10.54 11.01 12.22
N ARG A 271 9.72 11.84 12.87
CA ARG A 271 9.19 11.58 14.22
C ARG A 271 7.68 11.37 14.15
N ALA A 272 7.20 10.39 14.90
CA ALA A 272 5.80 10.05 15.00
C ALA A 272 5.38 10.02 16.46
N PHE A 273 4.26 10.68 16.77
CA PHE A 273 3.71 10.75 18.11
C PHE A 273 2.21 10.51 18.06
N TRP A 274 1.70 9.73 19.00
CA TRP A 274 0.28 9.55 19.21
C TRP A 274 -0.08 9.94 20.64
N ASN A 275 -1.02 10.87 20.81
CA ASN A 275 -1.41 11.43 22.11
C ASN A 275 -0.22 11.91 22.98
N GLY A 276 0.80 12.48 22.34
CA GLY A 276 2.01 12.98 23.00
C GLY A 276 3.06 11.91 23.35
N GLN A 277 2.80 10.62 23.08
CA GLN A 277 3.75 9.54 23.26
C GLN A 277 4.42 9.15 21.93
N PRO A 278 5.73 8.81 21.91
CA PRO A 278 6.37 8.27 20.72
C PRO A 278 5.62 7.05 20.19
N ALA A 279 5.40 7.01 18.88
CA ALA A 279 4.67 5.93 18.24
C ALA A 279 5.28 5.57 16.88
N VAL A 280 5.02 4.34 16.43
CA VAL A 280 5.29 3.87 15.07
C VAL A 280 3.96 3.63 14.40
N TYR A 281 3.77 4.14 13.19
CA TYR A 281 2.53 3.96 12.45
C TYR A 281 2.64 2.79 11.48
N LEU A 282 1.64 1.92 11.50
CA LEU A 282 1.43 0.88 10.49
C LEU A 282 0.29 1.36 9.57
N GLN A 283 0.62 1.64 8.31
CA GLN A 283 -0.34 2.01 7.28
C GLN A 283 -0.74 0.77 6.49
N VAL A 284 -2.02 0.43 6.49
CA VAL A 284 -2.55 -0.78 5.84
C VAL A 284 -3.20 -0.39 4.53
N TYR A 285 -2.68 -0.96 3.45
CA TYR A 285 -3.17 -0.81 2.09
C TYR A 285 -3.89 -2.08 1.67
N ARG A 286 -4.98 -1.91 0.92
CA ARG A 286 -5.76 -3.02 0.38
C ARG A 286 -5.25 -3.43 -1.00
N GLN A 287 -5.54 -4.64 -1.44
CA GLN A 287 -5.30 -5.03 -2.83
C GLN A 287 -6.26 -4.28 -3.77
N SER A 288 -5.87 -4.09 -5.03
CA SER A 288 -6.77 -3.50 -6.04
C SER A 288 -8.01 -4.39 -6.24
N GLY A 289 -9.19 -3.78 -6.36
CA GLY A 289 -10.47 -4.48 -6.50
C GLY A 289 -11.02 -5.17 -5.24
N SER A 290 -10.38 -5.00 -4.07
CA SER A 290 -10.89 -5.57 -2.82
C SER A 290 -11.87 -4.63 -2.10
N ASN A 291 -12.89 -5.19 -1.46
CA ASN A 291 -13.86 -4.45 -0.65
C ASN A 291 -13.22 -3.85 0.63
N THR A 292 -13.34 -2.53 0.78
CA THR A 292 -12.73 -1.79 1.90
C THR A 292 -13.32 -2.18 3.25
N LEU A 293 -14.65 -2.27 3.38
CA LEU A 293 -15.31 -2.62 4.65
C LEU A 293 -14.93 -4.03 5.14
N ALA A 294 -14.80 -4.99 4.22
CA ALA A 294 -14.42 -6.36 4.53
C ALA A 294 -12.97 -6.44 5.03
N VAL A 295 -12.03 -5.83 4.30
CA VAL A 295 -10.60 -5.79 4.68
C VAL A 295 -10.42 -5.13 6.04
N VAL A 296 -11.03 -3.95 6.24
CA VAL A 296 -10.92 -3.23 7.51
C VAL A 296 -11.54 -4.03 8.66
N GLY A 297 -12.67 -4.69 8.42
CA GLY A 297 -13.31 -5.57 9.40
C GLY A 297 -12.39 -6.72 9.83
N ASP A 298 -11.72 -7.38 8.90
CA ASP A 298 -10.84 -8.52 9.19
C ASP A 298 -9.51 -8.09 9.79
N VAL A 299 -8.94 -6.96 9.35
CA VAL A 299 -7.78 -6.33 9.99
C VAL A 299 -8.11 -5.99 11.43
N ARG A 300 -9.30 -5.44 11.71
CA ARG A 300 -9.72 -5.11 13.09
C ARG A 300 -9.82 -6.35 13.98
N LYS A 301 -10.40 -7.45 13.48
CA LYS A 301 -10.43 -8.73 14.21
C LYS A 301 -9.01 -9.24 14.49
N ARG A 302 -8.11 -9.14 13.52
CA ARG A 302 -6.70 -9.53 13.67
C ARG A 302 -5.99 -8.65 14.68
N LEU A 303 -6.22 -7.34 14.67
CA LEU A 303 -5.68 -6.38 15.64
C LEU A 303 -6.11 -6.69 17.07
N THR A 304 -7.38 -7.06 17.30
CA THR A 304 -7.84 -7.45 18.64
C THR A 304 -7.07 -8.67 19.15
N ARG A 305 -6.91 -9.71 18.32
CA ARG A 305 -6.12 -10.90 18.68
C ARG A 305 -4.65 -10.56 18.90
N LEU A 306 -4.06 -9.73 18.03
CA LEU A 306 -2.67 -9.31 18.16
C LEU A 306 -2.44 -8.51 19.44
N GLN A 307 -3.37 -7.64 19.81
CA GLN A 307 -3.31 -6.90 21.07
C GLN A 307 -3.30 -7.83 22.28
N GLU A 308 -4.04 -8.94 22.24
CA GLU A 308 -4.01 -9.98 23.27
C GLU A 308 -2.68 -10.74 23.29
N ASP A 309 -2.16 -11.11 22.12
CA ASP A 309 -0.89 -11.83 21.98
C ASP A 309 0.31 -11.01 22.49
N ILE A 310 0.34 -9.70 22.17
CA ILE A 310 1.42 -8.79 22.58
C ILE A 310 1.19 -8.17 23.96
N ALA A 311 0.06 -8.45 24.64
CA ALA A 311 -0.20 -7.90 25.97
C ALA A 311 0.86 -8.33 27.00
N ARG A 312 1.53 -9.46 26.76
CA ARG A 312 2.62 -9.99 27.60
C ARG A 312 4.01 -9.49 27.19
N TYR A 313 4.10 -8.75 26.08
CA TYR A 313 5.37 -8.23 25.60
C TYR A 313 5.90 -7.13 26.54
N PRO A 314 7.21 -7.04 26.77
CA PRO A 314 7.81 -5.94 27.51
C PRO A 314 7.39 -4.58 26.95
N GLY A 315 7.26 -3.57 27.81
CA GLY A 315 6.86 -2.21 27.42
C GLY A 315 5.36 -2.02 27.19
N ALA A 316 4.52 -3.02 27.48
CA ALA A 316 3.06 -2.95 27.43
C ALA A 316 2.52 -2.29 26.14
N PRO A 317 2.83 -2.86 24.95
CA PRO A 317 2.50 -2.26 23.68
C PRO A 317 0.98 -2.12 23.47
N LYS A 318 0.58 -1.00 22.89
CA LYS A 318 -0.80 -0.66 22.56
C LYS A 318 -0.92 -0.40 21.06
N LEU A 319 -1.96 -0.99 20.48
CA LEU A 319 -2.36 -0.83 19.10
C LEU A 319 -3.63 0.00 19.05
N GLU A 320 -3.56 1.20 18.49
CA GLU A 320 -4.70 2.09 18.37
C GLU A 320 -4.95 2.44 16.90
N VAL A 321 -6.18 2.26 16.43
CA VAL A 321 -6.56 2.69 15.08
C VAL A 321 -6.75 4.21 15.11
N VAL A 322 -5.87 4.93 14.42
CA VAL A 322 -5.87 6.40 14.40
C VAL A 322 -6.59 6.98 13.19
N MET A 323 -6.64 6.21 12.10
CA MET A 323 -7.31 6.56 10.86
C MET A 323 -8.06 5.34 10.34
N ASP A 324 -9.31 5.55 9.96
CA ASP A 324 -10.23 4.48 9.55
C ASP A 324 -11.21 5.01 8.49
N HIS A 325 -10.87 4.81 7.22
CA HIS A 325 -11.72 5.21 6.08
C HIS A 325 -13.00 4.37 5.99
N SER A 326 -13.08 3.22 6.67
CA SER A 326 -14.29 2.38 6.65
C SER A 326 -15.47 3.00 7.41
N ARG A 327 -15.20 3.94 8.34
CA ARG A 327 -16.26 4.61 9.10
C ARG A 327 -17.12 5.48 8.19
N GLU A 328 -16.48 6.33 7.38
CA GLU A 328 -17.18 7.20 6.44
C GLU A 328 -18.03 6.38 5.44
N ILE A 329 -17.48 5.27 4.92
CA ILE A 329 -18.24 4.34 4.07
C ILE A 329 -19.44 3.76 4.81
N ARG A 330 -19.24 3.30 6.04
CA ARG A 330 -20.30 2.67 6.84
C ARG A 330 -21.41 3.65 7.18
N ASP A 331 -21.05 4.87 7.55
CA ASP A 331 -21.99 5.93 7.91
C ASP A 331 -22.81 6.33 6.68
N ASN A 332 -22.17 6.57 5.52
CA ASN A 332 -22.87 6.83 4.25
C ASN A 332 -23.84 5.70 3.87
N VAL A 333 -23.42 4.44 4.02
CA VAL A 333 -24.28 3.28 3.73
C VAL A 333 -25.46 3.19 4.69
N ASN A 334 -25.26 3.51 5.97
CA ASN A 334 -26.33 3.53 6.96
C ASN A 334 -27.31 4.68 6.68
N ASP A 335 -26.81 5.86 6.33
CA ASP A 335 -27.62 7.03 5.98
C ASP A 335 -28.47 6.77 4.74
N VAL A 336 -27.90 6.13 3.71
CA VAL A 336 -28.65 5.73 2.51
C VAL A 336 -29.72 4.69 2.86
N LYS A 337 -29.42 3.70 3.71
CA LYS A 337 -30.41 2.71 4.16
C LYS A 337 -31.55 3.37 4.93
N GLU A 338 -31.24 4.27 5.86
CA GLU A 338 -32.23 5.01 6.63
C GLU A 338 -33.11 5.87 5.72
N THR A 339 -32.49 6.60 4.78
CA THR A 339 -33.19 7.45 3.82
C THR A 339 -34.10 6.64 2.89
N ILE A 340 -33.64 5.48 2.39
CA ILE A 340 -34.46 4.57 1.59
C ILE A 340 -35.66 4.06 2.40
N PHE A 341 -35.43 3.65 3.65
CA PHE A 341 -36.51 3.14 4.51
C PHE A 341 -37.54 4.22 4.82
N LEU A 342 -37.10 5.43 5.19
CA LEU A 342 -37.95 6.58 5.43
C LEU A 342 -38.73 6.97 4.16
N GLY A 343 -38.05 6.98 3.01
CA GLY A 343 -38.65 7.27 1.70
C GLY A 343 -39.73 6.27 1.32
N ILE A 344 -39.49 4.97 1.57
CA ILE A 344 -40.50 3.92 1.37
C ILE A 344 -41.72 4.20 2.26
N ILE A 345 -41.53 4.37 3.58
CA ILE A 345 -42.64 4.63 4.52
C ILE A 345 -43.43 5.88 4.12
N LEU A 346 -42.74 6.98 3.84
CA LEU A 346 -43.38 8.24 3.47
C LEU A 346 -44.18 8.09 2.17
N THR A 347 -43.65 7.35 1.20
CA THR A 347 -44.37 7.05 -0.05
C THR A 347 -45.62 6.22 0.22
N PHE A 348 -45.55 5.20 1.07
CA PHE A 348 -46.72 4.42 1.48
C PHE A 348 -47.79 5.30 2.14
N VAL A 349 -47.41 6.23 3.01
CA VAL A 349 -48.34 7.17 3.66
C VAL A 349 -49.01 8.09 2.64
N VAL A 350 -48.24 8.70 1.74
CA VAL A 350 -48.77 9.60 0.71
C VAL A 350 -49.73 8.85 -0.22
N VAL A 351 -49.32 7.69 -0.73
CA VAL A 351 -50.13 6.84 -1.61
C VAL A 351 -51.42 6.42 -0.91
N PHE A 352 -51.36 6.07 0.38
CA PHE A 352 -52.55 5.74 1.17
C PHE A 352 -53.51 6.92 1.32
N LEU A 353 -52.99 8.12 1.60
CA LEU A 353 -53.82 9.33 1.73
C LEU A 353 -54.57 9.67 0.44
N PHE A 354 -53.96 9.43 -0.72
CA PHE A 354 -54.61 9.68 -2.02
C PHE A 354 -55.59 8.58 -2.44
N LEU A 355 -55.25 7.31 -2.24
CA LEU A 355 -56.08 6.18 -2.69
C LEU A 355 -57.18 5.80 -1.70
N GLY A 356 -57.02 6.13 -0.41
CA GLY A 356 -57.97 5.78 0.65
C GLY A 356 -58.15 4.27 0.88
N SER A 357 -57.31 3.43 0.26
CA SER A 357 -57.45 1.98 0.28
C SER A 357 -56.11 1.30 0.57
N VAL A 358 -56.11 0.44 1.59
CA VAL A 358 -54.91 -0.32 2.00
C VAL A 358 -54.45 -1.26 0.89
N ARG A 359 -55.39 -1.88 0.17
CA ARG A 359 -55.08 -2.84 -0.90
C ARG A 359 -54.39 -2.17 -2.08
N SER A 360 -54.88 -1.02 -2.56
CA SER A 360 -54.24 -0.30 -3.67
C SER A 360 -52.88 0.28 -3.26
N THR A 361 -52.75 0.70 -2.00
CA THR A 361 -51.48 1.18 -1.44
C THR A 361 -50.44 0.08 -1.39
N LEU A 362 -50.79 -1.13 -0.92
CA LEU A 362 -49.88 -2.27 -0.90
C LEU A 362 -49.41 -2.67 -2.30
N ILE A 363 -50.31 -2.70 -3.28
CA ILE A 363 -49.96 -3.03 -4.67
C ILE A 363 -48.94 -2.01 -5.23
N THR A 364 -49.20 -0.72 -5.04
CA THR A 364 -48.33 0.35 -5.54
C THR A 364 -47.01 0.39 -4.76
N GLY A 365 -47.05 0.21 -3.45
CA GLY A 365 -45.87 0.27 -2.59
C GLY A 365 -44.95 -0.93 -2.79
N LEU A 366 -45.46 -2.11 -3.17
CA LEU A 366 -44.62 -3.27 -3.51
C LEU A 366 -43.78 -3.04 -4.78
N ALA A 367 -44.17 -2.09 -5.65
CA ALA A 367 -43.42 -1.74 -6.85
C ALA A 367 -42.05 -1.11 -6.53
N ILE A 368 -41.92 -0.43 -5.38
CA ILE A 368 -40.68 0.26 -4.99
C ILE A 368 -39.60 -0.76 -4.58
N PRO A 369 -39.81 -1.68 -3.61
CA PRO A 369 -38.81 -2.69 -3.28
C PRO A 369 -38.50 -3.64 -4.44
N THR A 370 -39.50 -3.98 -5.26
CA THR A 370 -39.28 -4.87 -6.41
C THR A 370 -38.41 -4.22 -7.49
N SER A 371 -38.63 -2.94 -7.80
CA SER A 371 -37.77 -2.22 -8.76
C SER A 371 -36.36 -2.00 -8.21
N LEU A 372 -36.20 -1.66 -6.93
CA LEU A 372 -34.90 -1.49 -6.30
C LEU A 372 -34.08 -2.79 -6.27
N LEU A 373 -34.68 -3.89 -5.80
CA LEU A 373 -34.02 -5.21 -5.81
C LEU A 373 -33.75 -5.69 -7.24
N GLY A 374 -34.62 -5.34 -8.18
CA GLY A 374 -34.40 -5.51 -9.60
C GLY A 374 -33.14 -4.83 -10.13
N ALA A 375 -32.93 -3.56 -9.74
CA ALA A 375 -31.74 -2.81 -10.12
C ALA A 375 -30.47 -3.49 -9.59
N PHE A 376 -30.48 -4.02 -8.36
CA PHE A 376 -29.33 -4.76 -7.81
C PHE A 376 -28.99 -6.04 -8.57
N ILE A 377 -29.97 -6.72 -9.17
CA ILE A 377 -29.70 -7.87 -10.06
C ILE A 377 -28.87 -7.42 -11.27
N LEU A 378 -29.27 -6.32 -11.89
CA LEU A 378 -28.55 -5.76 -13.04
C LEU A 378 -27.16 -5.25 -12.64
N MET A 379 -27.07 -4.50 -11.53
CA MET A 379 -25.79 -4.01 -11.01
C MET A 379 -24.80 -5.15 -10.76
N TYR A 380 -25.25 -6.23 -10.14
CA TYR A 380 -24.42 -7.42 -9.93
C TYR A 380 -24.02 -8.08 -11.26
N ALA A 381 -24.92 -8.15 -12.24
CA ALA A 381 -24.62 -8.71 -13.55
C ALA A 381 -23.58 -7.91 -14.36
N PHE A 382 -23.40 -6.63 -14.05
CA PHE A 382 -22.39 -5.74 -14.65
C PHE A 382 -21.18 -5.51 -13.72
N ASP A 383 -21.02 -6.31 -12.66
CA ASP A 383 -19.91 -6.23 -11.69
C ASP A 383 -19.76 -4.85 -11.01
N PHE A 384 -20.88 -4.15 -10.77
CA PHE A 384 -20.86 -2.89 -10.02
C PHE A 384 -20.82 -3.10 -8.50
N THR A 385 -20.22 -2.13 -7.81
CA THR A 385 -20.24 -2.01 -6.35
C THR A 385 -21.36 -1.07 -5.90
N ILE A 386 -21.77 -1.22 -4.63
CA ILE A 386 -22.61 -0.24 -3.95
C ILE A 386 -21.69 0.91 -3.50
N ASN A 387 -21.98 2.12 -3.95
CA ASN A 387 -21.29 3.36 -3.58
C ASN A 387 -22.29 4.48 -3.35
#